data_AF-A0A963D0H6-F1
#
_entry.id   AF-A0A963D0H6-F1
#
_cell.length_a   1.000
_cell.length_b   1.000
_cell.length_c   1.000
_cell.angle_alpha   90.00
_cell.angle_beta   90.00
_cell.angle_gamma   90.00
#
_symmetry.space_group_name_H-M   'P 1'
#
loop_
_entity.id
_entity.type
_entity.pdbx_description
1 polymer ?
#
loop_
_entity_poly.entity_id
_entity_poly.type
_entity_poly.pdbx_seq_one_letter_code
_entity_poly.pdbx_strand_id
1 'polypeptide(L)'
;MEMSYEEVEDMARHPHGQEPTIKVLRVPTDGSLPVNVQVGPTCGIYALDAAFALRGKRVAPPRKHQFNDEAAGDWRQQGIARTASIRGFAKSEGLTQTGEIGGCRDMLALAAGLGVECELRTFSGPDSLWQVVRSAVDNGKSVVFPYNADDDSGAPGWKSAAGGFAHWTLLFGYHAYQSGRHELQRILMTTYGRYHRVSPYRLFKANQHIQDWPRQTWIKLTLWAKPPGERWEVWQDAWQGQDTLTADLTQMARSTGAGWGFGLGDKSTMLHAILEPPRLISPNVSVPAHILHKATAKQADLNRVEYTKTMRGQCVVV
;
A
#
# COMPACT_ATOMS: atom_id res chain seq x y z
N MET A 1 -9.18 15.93 -1.22
CA MET A 1 -8.60 16.83 -0.21
C MET A 1 -8.08 15.90 0.85
N GLU A 2 -6.77 15.94 1.09
CA GLU A 2 -6.17 15.23 2.21
C GLU A 2 -6.79 15.78 3.50
N MET A 3 -7.00 14.90 4.47
CA MET A 3 -7.55 15.23 5.78
C MET A 3 -6.72 14.56 6.85
N SER A 4 -6.65 15.19 8.02
CA SER A 4 -6.08 14.57 9.21
C SER A 4 -7.05 13.55 9.82
N TYR A 5 -6.53 12.69 10.69
CA TYR A 5 -7.35 11.76 11.48
C TYR A 5 -8.38 12.52 12.30
N GLU A 6 -7.95 13.59 12.97
CA GLU A 6 -8.76 14.46 13.82
C GLU A 6 -9.86 15.15 13.02
N GLU A 7 -9.59 15.59 11.78
CA GLU A 7 -10.60 16.18 10.91
C GLU A 7 -11.70 15.16 10.54
N VAL A 8 -11.35 13.90 10.29
CA VAL A 8 -12.34 12.83 10.06
C VAL A 8 -13.16 12.56 11.34
N GLU A 9 -12.50 12.50 12.50
CA GLU A 9 -13.15 12.30 13.79
C GLU A 9 -14.11 13.44 14.14
N ASP A 10 -13.67 14.68 13.96
CA ASP A 10 -14.47 15.86 14.25
C ASP A 10 -15.71 15.91 13.35
N MET A 11 -15.53 15.64 12.05
CA MET A 11 -16.63 15.49 11.11
C MET A 11 -17.62 14.38 11.53
N ALA A 12 -17.12 13.26 12.05
CA ALA A 12 -17.97 12.14 12.46
C ALA A 12 -18.71 12.40 13.79
N ARG A 13 -18.15 13.22 14.69
CA ARG A 13 -18.72 13.53 16.01
C ARG A 13 -19.65 14.74 16.00
N HIS A 14 -19.38 15.72 15.15
CA HIS A 14 -20.11 16.99 15.09
C HIS A 14 -20.72 17.21 13.70
N PRO A 15 -21.82 16.52 13.35
CA PRO A 15 -22.58 16.87 12.15
C PRO A 15 -23.17 18.29 12.35
N HIS A 16 -22.59 19.29 11.68
CA HIS A 16 -22.98 20.69 11.85
C HIS A 16 -24.34 21.00 11.18
N GLY A 17 -25.37 21.28 11.98
CA GLY A 17 -26.59 21.97 11.51
C GLY A 17 -27.45 21.19 10.49
N GLN A 18 -28.15 21.90 9.60
CA GLN A 18 -29.08 21.31 8.60
C GLN A 18 -28.39 20.49 7.46
N GLU A 19 -27.20 19.96 7.70
CA GLU A 19 -26.45 19.01 6.87
C GLU A 19 -25.73 18.04 7.84
N PRO A 20 -25.23 16.83 7.50
CA PRO A 20 -25.54 15.86 6.44
C PRO A 20 -25.49 14.37 6.89
N THR A 21 -25.81 13.41 6.01
CA THR A 21 -25.57 11.98 6.30
C THR A 21 -24.07 11.70 6.19
N ILE A 22 -23.37 11.68 7.33
CA ILE A 22 -21.99 11.22 7.44
C ILE A 22 -22.03 9.81 8.01
N LYS A 23 -21.45 8.85 7.28
CA LYS A 23 -21.32 7.47 7.75
C LYS A 23 -19.89 7.01 7.59
N VAL A 24 -19.33 6.57 8.71
CA VAL A 24 -17.93 6.12 8.82
C VAL A 24 -17.92 4.76 9.48
N LEU A 25 -17.22 3.81 8.86
CA LEU A 25 -16.95 2.51 9.46
C LEU A 25 -15.76 2.62 10.41
N ARG A 26 -15.85 1.94 11.54
CA ARG A 26 -14.84 1.93 12.60
C ARG A 26 -14.44 0.50 12.91
N VAL A 27 -13.21 0.33 13.37
CA VAL A 27 -12.70 -0.96 13.83
C VAL A 27 -13.50 -1.36 15.08
N PRO A 28 -14.19 -2.51 15.10
CA PRO A 28 -15.11 -2.86 16.21
C PRO A 28 -14.42 -3.01 17.57
N THR A 29 -13.14 -3.37 17.59
CA THR A 29 -12.41 -3.69 18.83
C THR A 29 -12.04 -2.46 19.66
N ASP A 30 -11.82 -1.31 19.01
CA ASP A 30 -11.32 -0.09 19.67
C ASP A 30 -12.04 1.20 19.22
N GLY A 31 -12.95 1.11 18.24
CA GLY A 31 -13.69 2.26 17.71
C GLY A 31 -12.84 3.19 16.84
N SER A 32 -11.60 2.85 16.53
CA SER A 32 -10.69 3.68 15.72
C SER A 32 -11.07 3.69 14.23
N LEU A 33 -10.55 4.69 13.51
CA LEU A 33 -10.59 4.68 12.04
C LEU A 33 -9.60 3.64 11.49
N PRO A 34 -9.91 3.02 10.34
CA PRO A 34 -9.01 2.05 9.73
C PRO A 34 -7.73 2.74 9.21
N VAL A 35 -6.58 2.13 9.49
CA VAL A 35 -5.28 2.61 9.05
C VAL A 35 -4.74 1.70 7.95
N ASN A 36 -4.34 2.28 6.81
CA ASN A 36 -3.76 1.56 5.68
C ASN A 36 -2.31 2.03 5.44
N VAL A 37 -1.37 1.59 6.27
CA VAL A 37 0.07 1.91 6.15
C VAL A 37 0.81 0.74 5.51
N GLN A 38 1.10 0.86 4.22
CA GLN A 38 1.81 -0.20 3.50
C GLN A 38 3.34 -0.07 3.57
N VAL A 39 4.02 -1.14 3.19
CA VAL A 39 5.47 -1.15 2.96
C VAL A 39 5.75 -1.76 1.59
N GLY A 40 6.49 -1.09 0.71
CA GLY A 40 6.82 -1.61 -0.62
C GLY A 40 5.59 -1.93 -1.50
N PRO A 41 5.66 -2.91 -2.44
CA PRO A 41 4.61 -3.16 -3.42
C PRO A 41 3.45 -4.02 -2.89
N THR A 42 2.99 -3.80 -1.64
CA THR A 42 1.96 -4.62 -0.98
C THR A 42 0.64 -3.89 -0.78
N CYS A 43 0.36 -2.85 -1.54
CA CYS A 43 -0.83 -1.99 -1.37
C CYS A 43 -2.14 -2.78 -1.26
N GLY A 44 -2.36 -3.77 -2.13
CA GLY A 44 -3.58 -4.58 -2.10
C GLY A 44 -3.76 -5.40 -0.82
N ILE A 45 -2.67 -5.97 -0.30
CA ILE A 45 -2.68 -6.77 0.93
C ILE A 45 -3.05 -5.90 2.14
N TYR A 46 -2.48 -4.69 2.23
CA TYR A 46 -2.74 -3.79 3.36
C TYR A 46 -4.14 -3.16 3.29
N ALA A 47 -4.62 -2.83 2.09
CA ALA A 47 -6.00 -2.38 1.92
C ALA A 47 -7.01 -3.47 2.33
N LEU A 48 -6.73 -4.74 2.01
CA LEU A 48 -7.55 -5.89 2.42
C LEU A 48 -7.49 -6.14 3.93
N ASP A 49 -6.31 -6.06 4.54
CA ASP A 49 -6.14 -6.18 6.00
C ASP A 49 -6.94 -5.12 6.75
N ALA A 50 -6.86 -3.86 6.32
CA ALA A 50 -7.65 -2.77 6.89
C ALA A 50 -9.17 -3.00 6.71
N ALA A 51 -9.59 -3.59 5.58
CA ALA A 51 -10.98 -4.00 5.38
C ALA A 51 -11.41 -5.11 6.35
N PHE A 52 -10.55 -6.10 6.61
CA PHE A 52 -10.82 -7.17 7.56
C PHE A 52 -10.91 -6.66 9.01
N ALA A 53 -10.06 -5.70 9.38
CA ALA A 53 -10.12 -5.04 10.68
C ALA A 53 -11.49 -4.39 10.92
N LEU A 54 -12.08 -3.73 9.91
CA LEU A 54 -13.44 -3.17 9.99
C LEU A 54 -14.54 -4.24 10.17
N ARG A 55 -14.28 -5.48 9.73
CA ARG A 55 -15.17 -6.63 9.95
C ARG A 55 -14.92 -7.32 11.29
N GLY A 56 -13.99 -6.83 12.11
CA GLY A 56 -13.54 -7.48 13.34
C GLY A 56 -12.83 -8.82 13.08
N LYS A 57 -12.33 -9.04 11.86
CA LYS A 57 -11.59 -10.24 11.49
C LYS A 57 -10.10 -9.94 11.47
N ARG A 58 -9.34 -10.52 12.40
CA ARG A 58 -7.87 -10.58 12.31
C ARG A 58 -7.47 -11.97 11.84
N VAL A 59 -7.41 -12.15 10.52
CA VAL A 59 -7.12 -13.47 9.94
C VAL A 59 -5.63 -13.77 10.01
N ALA A 60 -4.81 -12.82 9.55
CA ALA A 60 -3.36 -12.91 9.58
C ALA A 60 -2.79 -11.50 9.38
N PRO A 61 -1.61 -11.16 9.93
CA PRO A 61 -1.00 -9.86 9.64
C PRO A 61 -0.58 -9.77 8.16
N PRO A 62 -0.43 -8.55 7.62
CA PRO A 62 0.08 -8.34 6.27
C PRO A 62 1.43 -9.03 6.03
N ARG A 63 2.35 -8.92 7.01
CA ARG A 63 3.72 -9.44 6.95
C ARG A 63 4.13 -10.09 8.26
N LYS A 64 5.02 -11.08 8.17
CA LYS A 64 5.45 -11.86 9.34
C LYS A 64 6.32 -11.13 10.34
N HIS A 65 7.13 -10.16 9.92
CA HIS A 65 7.98 -9.43 10.88
C HIS A 65 7.16 -8.54 11.81
N GLN A 66 5.90 -8.26 11.51
CA GLN A 66 5.01 -7.60 12.45
C GLN A 66 4.63 -8.52 13.64
N PHE A 67 4.84 -9.84 13.54
CA PHE A 67 4.85 -10.71 14.74
C PHE A 67 6.07 -10.44 15.64
N ASN A 68 7.19 -9.95 15.08
CA ASN A 68 8.40 -9.68 15.86
C ASN A 68 8.34 -8.34 16.61
N ASP A 69 7.57 -7.37 16.11
CA ASP A 69 7.34 -6.07 16.78
C ASP A 69 6.48 -6.23 18.06
N GLU A 70 5.70 -7.31 18.14
CA GLU A 70 4.97 -7.73 19.34
C GLU A 70 5.86 -8.53 20.31
N ALA A 71 7.00 -7.98 20.75
CA ALA A 71 7.87 -8.53 21.80
C ALA A 71 8.33 -10.01 21.67
N ALA A 72 7.99 -10.72 20.58
CA ALA A 72 8.00 -12.18 20.54
C ALA A 72 9.29 -12.78 19.92
N GLY A 73 10.13 -11.99 19.25
CA GLY A 73 11.34 -12.52 18.58
C GLY A 73 11.06 -13.14 17.21
N ASP A 74 12.06 -13.77 16.58
CA ASP A 74 11.99 -14.24 15.18
C ASP A 74 10.92 -15.32 14.96
N TRP A 75 9.86 -15.00 14.22
CA TRP A 75 8.78 -15.91 13.84
C TRP A 75 9.25 -17.28 13.30
N ARG A 76 10.44 -17.37 12.68
CA ARG A 76 11.00 -18.63 12.19
C ARG A 76 11.39 -19.57 13.32
N GLN A 77 11.87 -19.03 14.43
CA GLN A 77 12.27 -19.79 15.62
C GLN A 77 11.07 -20.27 16.43
N GLN A 78 9.91 -19.65 16.23
CA GLN A 78 8.65 -20.03 16.87
C GLN A 78 7.82 -21.07 16.08
N GLY A 79 8.36 -21.61 14.98
CA GLY A 79 7.64 -22.58 14.16
C GLY A 79 6.43 -22.00 13.40
N ILE A 80 6.33 -20.67 13.28
CA ILE A 80 5.20 -20.02 12.59
C ILE A 80 5.23 -20.36 11.10
N ALA A 81 4.12 -20.94 10.62
CA ALA A 81 3.99 -21.46 9.26
C ALA A 81 4.21 -20.39 8.18
N ARG A 82 4.58 -20.83 6.96
CA ARG A 82 4.85 -19.89 5.87
C ARG A 82 3.63 -19.06 5.45
N THR A 83 2.44 -19.59 5.66
CA THR A 83 1.12 -19.01 5.36
C THR A 83 0.55 -18.13 6.47
N ALA A 84 1.26 -17.98 7.61
CA ALA A 84 0.77 -17.21 8.76
C ALA A 84 0.65 -15.69 8.54
N SER A 85 0.86 -15.19 7.32
CA SER A 85 0.63 -13.79 6.96
C SER A 85 -0.13 -13.74 5.64
N ILE A 86 -0.90 -12.68 5.39
CA ILE A 86 -1.66 -12.50 4.14
C ILE A 86 -0.73 -12.62 2.93
N ARG A 87 0.45 -11.98 2.97
CA ARG A 87 1.48 -12.14 1.94
C ARG A 87 2.01 -13.56 1.80
N GLY A 88 2.15 -14.29 2.91
CA GLY A 88 2.63 -15.66 2.90
C GLY A 88 1.63 -16.59 2.21
N PHE A 89 0.34 -16.40 2.49
CA PHE A 89 -0.76 -17.09 1.85
C PHE A 89 -0.88 -16.73 0.36
N ALA A 90 -0.90 -15.44 0.01
CA ALA A 90 -0.94 -15.00 -1.39
C ALA A 90 0.20 -15.62 -2.24
N LYS A 91 1.39 -15.82 -1.63
CA LYS A 91 2.51 -16.50 -2.30
C LYS A 91 2.29 -18.01 -2.45
N SER A 92 1.68 -18.69 -1.48
CA SER A 92 1.41 -20.13 -1.61
C SER A 92 0.38 -20.41 -2.70
N GLU A 93 -0.58 -19.50 -2.86
CA GLU A 93 -1.61 -19.57 -3.90
C GLU A 93 -1.13 -19.08 -5.28
N GLY A 94 0.13 -18.64 -5.40
CA GLY A 94 0.66 -18.12 -6.66
C GLY A 94 0.05 -16.79 -7.11
N LEU A 95 -0.69 -16.09 -6.23
CA LEU A 95 -1.32 -14.80 -6.52
C LEU A 95 -0.31 -13.65 -6.53
N THR A 96 0.88 -13.86 -5.98
CA THR A 96 1.91 -12.83 -5.86
C THR A 96 3.33 -13.38 -5.78
N GLN A 97 4.30 -12.65 -6.32
CA GLN A 97 5.73 -12.93 -6.14
C GLN A 97 6.35 -12.06 -5.05
N THR A 98 6.03 -10.76 -5.03
CA THR A 98 6.61 -9.78 -4.09
C THR A 98 5.60 -9.24 -3.07
N GLY A 99 4.31 -9.43 -3.28
CA GLY A 99 3.21 -8.96 -2.44
C GLY A 99 2.17 -8.11 -3.19
N GLU A 100 2.37 -7.92 -4.49
CA GLU A 100 1.42 -7.34 -5.41
C GLU A 100 0.16 -8.18 -5.58
N ILE A 101 -0.98 -7.55 -5.88
CA ILE A 101 -2.23 -8.22 -6.20
C ILE A 101 -2.68 -7.78 -7.59
N GLY A 102 -2.82 -8.76 -8.48
CA GLY A 102 -2.96 -8.59 -9.93
C GLY A 102 -4.29 -8.00 -10.41
N GLY A 103 -5.32 -8.00 -9.56
CA GLY A 103 -6.63 -7.45 -9.89
C GLY A 103 -7.72 -7.82 -8.88
N CYS A 104 -8.95 -7.43 -9.17
CA CYS A 104 -10.07 -7.64 -8.24
C CYS A 104 -10.41 -9.12 -8.04
N ARG A 105 -10.20 -9.97 -9.05
CA ARG A 105 -10.42 -11.42 -8.94
C ARG A 105 -9.38 -12.09 -8.04
N ASP A 106 -8.11 -11.69 -8.14
CA ASP A 106 -7.04 -12.19 -7.26
C ASP A 106 -7.29 -11.75 -5.82
N MET A 107 -7.79 -10.52 -5.62
CA MET A 107 -8.21 -10.01 -4.31
C MET A 107 -9.34 -10.85 -3.71
N LEU A 108 -10.33 -11.26 -4.52
CA LEU A 108 -11.41 -12.16 -4.07
C LEU A 108 -10.90 -13.54 -3.72
N ALA A 109 -10.03 -14.13 -4.55
CA ALA A 109 -9.42 -15.43 -4.27
C ALA A 109 -8.61 -15.39 -2.98
N LEU A 110 -7.83 -14.32 -2.78
CA LEU A 110 -7.08 -14.10 -1.54
C LEU A 110 -8.00 -14.01 -0.33
N ALA A 111 -9.07 -13.20 -0.41
CA ALA A 111 -10.00 -13.05 0.71
C ALA A 111 -10.75 -14.34 1.04
N ALA A 112 -11.21 -15.07 0.02
CA ALA A 112 -11.87 -16.35 0.17
C ALA A 112 -10.95 -17.41 0.80
N GLY A 113 -9.68 -17.48 0.36
CA GLY A 113 -8.68 -18.37 0.97
C GLY A 113 -8.36 -18.03 2.42
N LEU A 114 -8.61 -16.77 2.83
CA LEU A 114 -8.52 -16.28 4.20
C LEU A 114 -9.84 -16.38 4.98
N GLY A 115 -10.88 -17.00 4.42
CA GLY A 115 -12.17 -17.20 5.09
C GLY A 115 -13.00 -15.92 5.25
N VAL A 116 -12.80 -14.94 4.37
CA VAL A 116 -13.61 -13.73 4.31
C VAL A 116 -14.39 -13.69 3.01
N GLU A 117 -15.71 -13.67 3.14
CA GLU A 117 -16.61 -13.51 2.00
C GLU A 117 -16.56 -12.07 1.51
N CYS A 118 -16.27 -11.91 0.22
CA CYS A 118 -16.18 -10.63 -0.46
C CYS A 118 -16.96 -10.70 -1.77
N GLU A 119 -17.37 -9.56 -2.29
CA GLU A 119 -18.15 -9.47 -3.53
C GLU A 119 -17.44 -8.59 -4.58
N LEU A 120 -17.39 -9.08 -5.82
CA LEU A 120 -16.99 -8.25 -6.97
C LEU A 120 -18.14 -7.31 -7.33
N ARG A 121 -17.89 -6.00 -7.32
CA ARG A 121 -18.85 -5.02 -7.84
C ARG A 121 -18.27 -4.28 -9.03
N THR A 122 -19.13 -4.02 -10.01
CA THR A 122 -18.82 -3.25 -11.20
C THR A 122 -19.52 -1.90 -11.19
N PHE A 123 -18.90 -0.89 -11.79
CA PHE A 123 -19.48 0.44 -11.96
C PHE A 123 -19.10 1.01 -13.33
N SER A 124 -20.01 1.77 -13.94
CA SER A 124 -19.84 2.35 -15.29
C SER A 124 -19.68 3.87 -15.28
N GLY A 125 -19.93 4.51 -14.15
CA GLY A 125 -19.83 5.95 -13.98
C GLY A 125 -19.81 6.41 -12.52
N PRO A 126 -19.61 7.72 -12.29
CA PRO A 126 -19.54 8.31 -10.94
C PRO A 126 -20.74 7.97 -10.06
N ASP A 127 -21.95 8.03 -10.62
CA ASP A 127 -23.19 7.78 -9.85
C ASP A 127 -23.30 6.30 -9.45
N SER A 128 -23.01 5.37 -10.37
CA SER A 128 -22.99 3.94 -10.03
C SER A 128 -21.91 3.60 -9.00
N LEU A 129 -20.74 4.26 -9.06
CA LEU A 129 -19.69 4.11 -8.05
C LEU A 129 -20.16 4.62 -6.69
N TRP A 130 -20.82 5.78 -6.65
CA TRP A 130 -21.41 6.32 -5.44
C TRP A 130 -22.40 5.35 -4.81
N GLN A 131 -23.31 4.77 -5.61
CA GLN A 131 -24.29 3.80 -5.12
C GLN A 131 -23.63 2.53 -4.55
N VAL A 132 -22.58 2.01 -5.20
CA VAL A 132 -21.81 0.87 -4.69
C VAL A 132 -21.22 1.19 -3.31
N VAL A 133 -20.55 2.33 -3.17
CA VAL A 133 -19.90 2.73 -1.91
C VAL A 133 -20.93 2.99 -0.82
N ARG A 134 -21.97 3.77 -1.11
CA ARG A 134 -23.04 4.09 -0.17
C ARG A 134 -23.72 2.81 0.32
N SER A 135 -24.13 1.93 -0.60
CA SER A 135 -24.79 0.67 -0.24
C SER A 135 -23.89 -0.24 0.60
N ALA A 136 -22.60 -0.36 0.26
CA ALA A 136 -21.65 -1.14 1.04
C ALA A 136 -21.54 -0.59 2.48
N VAL A 137 -21.24 0.70 2.61
CA VAL A 137 -21.09 1.37 3.91
C VAL A 137 -22.39 1.31 4.71
N ASP A 138 -23.54 1.47 4.06
CA ASP A 138 -24.84 1.40 4.72
C ASP A 138 -25.09 0.04 5.38
N ASN A 139 -24.59 -1.02 4.76
CA ASN A 139 -24.65 -2.41 5.23
C ASN A 139 -23.45 -2.81 6.12
N GLY A 140 -22.64 -1.86 6.59
CA GLY A 140 -21.49 -2.17 7.45
C GLY A 140 -20.35 -2.90 6.72
N LYS A 141 -20.24 -2.71 5.41
CA LYS A 141 -19.19 -3.29 4.56
C LYS A 141 -18.30 -2.18 3.99
N SER A 142 -17.04 -2.50 3.80
CA SER A 142 -16.05 -1.58 3.22
C SER A 142 -15.77 -1.92 1.76
N VAL A 143 -15.05 -1.04 1.06
CA VAL A 143 -14.68 -1.29 -0.35
C VAL A 143 -13.18 -1.20 -0.51
N VAL A 144 -12.56 -2.28 -0.96
CA VAL A 144 -11.18 -2.28 -1.45
C VAL A 144 -11.21 -1.86 -2.92
N PHE A 145 -10.59 -0.72 -3.21
CA PHE A 145 -10.77 -0.01 -4.47
C PHE A 145 -9.44 0.17 -5.21
N PRO A 146 -9.32 -0.28 -6.47
CA PRO A 146 -8.15 0.00 -7.29
C PRO A 146 -8.30 1.35 -7.98
N TYR A 147 -7.21 2.12 -8.04
CA TYR A 147 -7.19 3.44 -8.68
C TYR A 147 -5.77 3.83 -9.10
N ASN A 148 -5.64 4.83 -9.95
CA ASN A 148 -4.36 5.48 -10.21
C ASN A 148 -4.09 6.52 -9.10
N ALA A 149 -3.01 6.36 -8.34
CA ALA A 149 -2.55 7.36 -7.37
C ALA A 149 -1.71 8.42 -8.08
N ASP A 150 -1.87 9.70 -7.73
CA ASP A 150 -1.13 10.82 -8.34
C ASP A 150 0.35 10.80 -7.93
N ASP A 151 0.61 10.46 -6.68
CA ASP A 151 1.91 10.43 -6.02
C ASP A 151 1.85 9.57 -4.73
N ASP A 152 2.92 9.63 -3.92
CA ASP A 152 3.05 8.92 -2.65
C ASP A 152 2.15 9.48 -1.52
N SER A 153 1.38 10.55 -1.75
CA SER A 153 0.34 10.98 -0.80
C SER A 153 -0.87 10.03 -0.81
N GLY A 154 -0.99 9.21 -1.86
CA GLY A 154 -2.17 8.37 -2.08
C GLY A 154 -3.38 9.13 -2.62
N ALA A 155 -3.25 10.41 -2.99
CA ALA A 155 -4.32 11.15 -3.63
C ALA A 155 -4.69 10.53 -5.00
N PRO A 156 -5.98 10.53 -5.41
CA PRO A 156 -6.36 9.99 -6.72
C PRO A 156 -5.86 10.84 -7.90
N GLY A 157 -5.11 10.22 -8.81
CA GLY A 157 -4.61 10.80 -10.07
C GLY A 157 -5.70 10.81 -11.15
N TRP A 158 -6.58 11.81 -11.11
CA TRP A 158 -7.77 11.90 -11.98
C TRP A 158 -7.54 12.66 -13.30
N LYS A 159 -6.36 13.27 -13.50
CA LYS A 159 -5.97 13.97 -14.74
C LYS A 159 -5.26 13.01 -15.70
N SER A 160 -5.40 13.20 -17.00
CA SER A 160 -4.85 12.32 -18.04
C SER A 160 -3.31 12.31 -18.15
N ALA A 161 -2.64 13.30 -17.56
CA ALA A 161 -1.18 13.47 -17.58
C ALA A 161 -0.51 13.24 -16.21
N ALA A 162 -1.25 12.74 -15.22
CA ALA A 162 -0.66 12.37 -13.94
C ALA A 162 0.34 11.23 -14.17
N GLY A 163 1.60 11.41 -13.74
CA GLY A 163 2.64 10.37 -13.71
C GLY A 163 2.37 9.30 -12.64
N GLY A 164 1.09 9.03 -12.39
CA GLY A 164 0.60 8.18 -11.34
C GLY A 164 0.82 6.70 -11.61
N PHE A 165 0.59 5.90 -10.58
CA PHE A 165 0.75 4.45 -10.63
C PHE A 165 -0.51 3.75 -10.11
N ALA A 166 -0.73 2.52 -10.60
CA ALA A 166 -1.83 1.69 -10.14
C ALA A 166 -1.66 1.35 -8.66
N HIS A 167 -2.73 1.53 -7.89
CA HIS A 167 -2.72 1.41 -6.44
C HIS A 167 -4.03 0.85 -5.90
N TRP A 168 -4.00 0.43 -4.64
CA TRP A 168 -5.17 -0.09 -3.90
C TRP A 168 -5.41 0.78 -2.66
N THR A 169 -6.66 1.13 -2.40
CA THR A 169 -7.08 1.88 -1.22
C THR A 169 -8.28 1.22 -0.54
N LEU A 170 -8.56 1.62 0.70
CA LEU A 170 -9.78 1.29 1.41
C LEU A 170 -10.73 2.48 1.39
N LEU A 171 -11.95 2.28 0.92
CA LEU A 171 -13.08 3.21 1.10
C LEU A 171 -13.89 2.74 2.30
N PHE A 172 -13.99 3.60 3.32
CA PHE A 172 -14.52 3.22 4.63
C PHE A 172 -15.71 4.09 5.07
N GLY A 173 -16.11 5.05 4.26
CA GLY A 173 -17.21 5.94 4.63
C GLY A 173 -17.59 6.89 3.51
N TYR A 174 -18.63 7.67 3.79
CA TYR A 174 -19.09 8.73 2.91
C TYR A 174 -19.65 9.92 3.69
N HIS A 175 -19.77 11.03 2.98
CA HIS A 175 -20.37 12.27 3.44
C HIS A 175 -21.23 12.84 2.31
N ALA A 176 -22.53 13.01 2.56
CA ALA A 176 -23.50 13.52 1.58
C ALA A 176 -24.35 14.66 2.14
N TYR A 177 -24.22 15.86 1.58
CA TYR A 177 -24.83 17.09 2.09
C TYR A 177 -25.57 17.90 1.03
N GLN A 178 -26.58 18.67 1.43
CA GLN A 178 -27.46 19.39 0.51
C GLN A 178 -26.98 20.83 0.27
N SER A 179 -26.32 21.06 -0.85
CA SER A 179 -25.93 22.41 -1.27
C SER A 179 -26.97 22.99 -2.25
N GLY A 180 -27.94 23.71 -1.70
CA GLY A 180 -29.04 24.28 -2.48
C GLY A 180 -29.97 23.19 -3.05
N ARG A 181 -29.97 23.00 -4.37
CA ARG A 181 -30.76 21.95 -5.05
C ARG A 181 -29.96 20.66 -5.34
N HIS A 182 -28.68 20.61 -4.95
CA HIS A 182 -27.79 19.52 -5.31
C HIS A 182 -27.24 18.82 -4.07
N GLU A 183 -27.20 17.49 -4.09
CA GLU A 183 -26.47 16.70 -3.11
C GLU A 183 -24.98 16.67 -3.46
N LEU A 184 -24.14 17.21 -2.59
CA LEU A 184 -22.70 17.08 -2.68
C LEU A 184 -22.25 15.78 -2.04
N GLN A 185 -21.75 14.88 -2.87
CA GLN A 185 -21.31 13.54 -2.49
C GLN A 185 -19.80 13.48 -2.33
N ARG A 186 -19.34 12.89 -1.23
CA ARG A 186 -17.93 12.65 -0.93
C ARG A 186 -17.72 11.25 -0.39
N ILE A 187 -16.67 10.59 -0.85
CA ILE A 187 -16.20 9.28 -0.39
C ILE A 187 -14.98 9.52 0.50
N LEU A 188 -14.92 8.80 1.61
CA LEU A 188 -13.79 8.78 2.54
C LEU A 188 -12.92 7.56 2.24
N MET A 189 -11.62 7.79 2.04
CA MET A 189 -10.65 6.75 1.72
C MET A 189 -9.36 6.89 2.53
N THR A 190 -8.65 5.78 2.74
CA THR A 190 -7.38 5.75 3.47
C THR A 190 -6.30 5.02 2.67
N THR A 191 -5.15 5.67 2.51
CA THR A 191 -3.99 5.18 1.76
C THR A 191 -2.72 5.72 2.40
N TYR A 192 -1.69 4.90 2.57
CA TYR A 192 -0.41 5.29 3.20
C TYR A 192 -0.57 5.92 4.60
N GLY A 193 -1.59 5.51 5.35
CA GLY A 193 -1.94 6.09 6.66
C GLY A 193 -2.55 7.50 6.59
N ARG A 194 -2.79 8.03 5.39
CA ARG A 194 -3.42 9.33 5.15
C ARG A 194 -4.89 9.15 4.80
N TYR A 195 -5.70 10.12 5.19
CA TYR A 195 -7.13 10.14 4.90
C TYR A 195 -7.44 11.13 3.80
N HIS A 196 -8.38 10.78 2.93
CA HIS A 196 -8.79 11.66 1.84
C HIS A 196 -10.31 11.72 1.73
N ARG A 197 -10.82 12.93 1.45
CA ARG A 197 -12.21 13.17 1.06
C ARG A 197 -12.26 13.53 -0.42
N VAL A 198 -12.94 12.69 -1.20
CA VAL A 198 -12.87 12.71 -2.67
C VAL A 198 -14.28 12.64 -3.27
N SER A 199 -14.51 13.32 -4.39
CA SER A 199 -15.78 13.17 -5.12
C SER A 199 -15.82 11.83 -5.88
N PRO A 200 -17.01 11.21 -6.04
CA PRO A 200 -17.17 10.00 -6.87
C PRO A 200 -16.61 10.17 -8.28
N TYR A 201 -16.76 11.35 -8.88
CA TYR A 201 -16.21 11.66 -10.21
C TYR A 201 -14.68 11.52 -10.27
N ARG A 202 -13.94 12.10 -9.31
CA ARG A 202 -12.48 12.03 -9.30
C ARG A 202 -12.00 10.60 -9.09
N LEU A 203 -12.64 9.87 -8.18
CA LEU A 203 -12.29 8.48 -7.90
C LEU A 203 -12.59 7.56 -9.11
N PHE A 204 -13.73 7.76 -9.77
CA PHE A 204 -14.06 7.09 -11.02
C PHE A 204 -13.00 7.36 -12.09
N LYS A 205 -12.64 8.63 -12.34
CA LYS A 205 -11.61 8.99 -13.33
C LYS A 205 -10.25 8.39 -12.99
N ALA A 206 -9.85 8.39 -11.73
CA ALA A 206 -8.60 7.75 -11.29
C ALA A 206 -8.61 6.23 -11.54
N ASN A 207 -9.73 5.54 -11.33
CA ASN A 207 -9.87 4.13 -11.70
C ASN A 207 -9.79 3.91 -13.22
N GLN A 208 -10.45 4.76 -14.02
CA GLN A 208 -10.39 4.65 -15.48
C GLN A 208 -8.99 4.93 -16.05
N HIS A 209 -8.16 5.69 -15.34
CA HIS A 209 -6.78 5.99 -15.73
C HIS A 209 -5.75 4.97 -15.24
N ILE A 210 -6.15 3.90 -14.52
CA ILE A 210 -5.25 2.81 -14.16
C ILE A 210 -4.50 2.34 -15.41
N GLN A 211 -3.19 2.25 -15.33
CA GLN A 211 -2.35 1.74 -16.41
C GLN A 211 -1.92 0.31 -16.08
N ASP A 212 -1.65 -0.49 -17.11
CA ASP A 212 -1.06 -1.80 -16.93
C ASP A 212 0.30 -1.64 -16.25
N TRP A 213 0.63 -2.53 -15.33
CA TRP A 213 1.97 -2.55 -14.79
C TRP A 213 2.91 -3.11 -15.85
N PRO A 214 3.88 -2.34 -16.36
CA PRO A 214 4.87 -2.88 -17.28
C PRO A 214 5.62 -4.06 -16.64
N ARG A 215 6.19 -4.91 -17.51
CA ARG A 215 7.15 -5.91 -17.07
C ARG A 215 8.31 -5.20 -16.38
N GLN A 216 8.67 -5.65 -15.19
CA GLN A 216 9.74 -5.06 -14.39
C GLN A 216 10.52 -6.15 -13.66
N THR A 217 11.82 -5.96 -13.53
CA THR A 217 12.64 -6.78 -12.65
C THR A 217 12.88 -6.02 -11.36
N TRP A 218 12.56 -6.66 -10.24
CA TRP A 218 12.79 -6.15 -8.91
C TRP A 218 13.88 -6.95 -8.24
N ILE A 219 14.78 -6.26 -7.55
CA ILE A 219 15.85 -6.90 -6.76
C ILE A 219 15.70 -6.53 -5.30
N LYS A 220 15.96 -7.49 -4.43
CA LYS A 220 16.00 -7.31 -2.98
C LYS A 220 17.45 -7.15 -2.57
N LEU A 221 17.76 -6.04 -1.90
CA LEU A 221 19.09 -5.72 -1.38
C LEU A 221 19.07 -5.65 0.15
N THR A 222 20.19 -6.03 0.76
CA THR A 222 20.43 -5.83 2.19
C THR A 222 21.29 -4.59 2.36
N LEU A 223 20.69 -3.54 2.92
CA LEU A 223 21.29 -2.23 3.13
C LEU A 223 21.97 -2.19 4.50
N TRP A 224 23.10 -1.51 4.56
CA TRP A 224 23.90 -1.32 5.76
C TRP A 224 24.08 0.17 6.03
N ALA A 225 24.16 0.50 7.31
CA ALA A 225 24.42 1.85 7.76
C ALA A 225 25.53 1.84 8.83
N LYS A 226 26.26 2.95 8.93
CA LYS A 226 27.29 3.15 9.96
C LYS A 226 27.20 4.57 10.51
N PRO A 227 26.76 4.74 11.77
CA PRO A 227 26.84 6.05 12.43
C PRO A 227 28.30 6.53 12.57
N PRO A 228 28.53 7.85 12.74
CA PRO A 228 29.86 8.40 12.98
C PRO A 228 30.52 7.75 14.21
N GLY A 229 31.71 7.16 14.04
CA GLY A 229 32.47 6.54 15.13
C GLY A 229 32.01 5.12 15.51
N GLU A 230 30.98 4.59 14.88
CA GLU A 230 30.41 3.28 15.20
C GLU A 230 30.76 2.20 14.16
N ARG A 231 30.27 0.98 14.38
CA ARG A 231 30.47 -0.15 13.46
C ARG A 231 29.38 -0.18 12.39
N TRP A 232 29.65 -0.89 11.30
CA TRP A 232 28.66 -1.19 10.28
C TRP A 232 27.63 -2.17 10.83
N GLU A 233 26.35 -1.85 10.62
CA GLU A 233 25.25 -2.72 10.99
C GLU A 233 24.27 -2.87 9.82
N VAL A 234 23.59 -4.03 9.78
CA VAL A 234 22.49 -4.26 8.85
C VAL A 234 21.39 -3.28 9.20
N TRP A 235 21.06 -2.40 8.25
CA TRP A 235 20.03 -1.39 8.43
C TRP A 235 18.66 -1.94 8.07
N GLN A 236 18.48 -2.39 6.82
CA GLN A 236 17.20 -2.91 6.36
C GLN A 236 17.32 -3.71 5.06
N ASP A 237 16.28 -4.49 4.78
CA ASP A 237 16.10 -5.19 3.51
C ASP A 237 15.11 -4.42 2.63
N ALA A 238 15.53 -4.00 1.42
CA ALA A 238 14.71 -3.19 0.53
C ALA A 238 14.54 -3.83 -0.86
N TRP A 239 13.33 -3.73 -1.44
CA TRP A 239 13.08 -4.08 -2.84
C TRP A 239 13.23 -2.82 -3.70
N GLN A 240 14.05 -2.90 -4.74
CA GLN A 240 14.29 -1.81 -5.70
C GLN A 240 13.97 -2.27 -7.12
N GLY A 241 13.48 -1.36 -7.95
CA GLY A 241 13.36 -1.59 -9.38
C GLY A 241 14.75 -1.64 -10.00
N GLN A 242 15.04 -2.62 -10.85
CA GLN A 242 16.35 -2.76 -11.48
C GLN A 242 16.69 -1.52 -12.34
N ASP A 243 15.70 -0.95 -13.01
CA ASP A 243 15.88 0.20 -13.91
C ASP A 243 16.13 1.52 -13.16
N THR A 244 15.61 1.67 -11.93
CA THR A 244 15.75 2.89 -11.10
C THR A 244 16.84 2.77 -10.04
N LEU A 245 17.44 1.59 -9.91
CA LEU A 245 18.29 1.20 -8.79
C LEU A 245 19.37 2.22 -8.42
N THR A 246 20.12 2.71 -9.40
CA THR A 246 21.22 3.66 -9.17
C THR A 246 20.72 4.96 -8.56
N ALA A 247 19.58 5.46 -9.03
CA ALA A 247 18.95 6.67 -8.51
C ALA A 247 18.43 6.43 -7.09
N ASP A 248 17.74 5.31 -6.87
CA ASP A 248 17.17 4.95 -5.57
C ASP A 248 18.25 4.78 -4.51
N LEU A 249 19.33 4.05 -4.82
CA LEU A 249 20.48 3.88 -3.93
C LEU A 249 21.18 5.21 -3.60
N THR A 250 21.28 6.10 -4.59
CA THR A 250 21.83 7.44 -4.37
C THR A 250 20.97 8.26 -3.40
N GLN A 251 19.64 8.23 -3.59
CA GLN A 251 18.71 8.92 -2.70
C GLN A 251 18.72 8.32 -1.28
N MET A 252 18.80 6.99 -1.16
CA MET A 252 18.91 6.32 0.13
C MET A 252 20.20 6.68 0.86
N ALA A 253 21.34 6.65 0.16
CA ALA A 253 22.62 7.04 0.73
C ALA A 253 22.60 8.48 1.27
N ARG A 254 21.95 9.41 0.56
CA ARG A 254 21.80 10.82 1.02
C ARG A 254 20.86 10.97 2.21
N SER A 255 19.83 10.15 2.31
CA SER A 255 18.84 10.20 3.40
C SER A 255 19.23 9.38 4.63
N THR A 256 20.34 8.62 4.57
CA THR A 256 20.80 7.76 5.69
C THR A 256 21.19 8.58 6.93
N GLY A 257 21.61 9.84 6.77
CA GLY A 257 21.94 10.76 7.86
C GLY A 257 23.27 11.48 7.66
N ALA A 258 23.38 12.70 8.19
CA ALA A 258 24.61 13.48 8.07
C ALA A 258 25.77 12.78 8.80
N GLY A 259 26.86 12.51 8.08
CA GLY A 259 28.03 11.82 8.62
C GLY A 259 27.91 10.30 8.72
N TRP A 260 26.77 9.72 8.34
CA TRP A 260 26.59 8.27 8.34
C TRP A 260 27.22 7.65 7.10
N GLY A 261 27.77 6.45 7.21
CA GLY A 261 28.12 5.61 6.08
C GLY A 261 26.91 4.84 5.55
N PHE A 262 26.85 4.62 4.24
CA PHE A 262 25.89 3.74 3.57
C PHE A 262 26.60 2.59 2.86
N GLY A 263 26.04 1.38 2.90
CA GLY A 263 26.64 0.23 2.24
C GLY A 263 25.64 -0.84 1.81
N LEU A 264 26.14 -1.78 1.00
CA LEU A 264 25.39 -2.93 0.50
C LEU A 264 26.08 -4.22 0.92
N GLY A 265 25.32 -5.14 1.51
CA GLY A 265 25.80 -6.45 1.89
C GLY A 265 25.10 -7.58 1.13
N ASP A 266 25.71 -8.76 1.18
CA ASP A 266 25.12 -9.99 0.66
C ASP A 266 24.30 -10.76 1.69
N LYS A 267 23.76 -11.92 1.28
CA LYS A 267 22.95 -12.80 2.13
C LYS A 267 23.71 -13.42 3.30
N SER A 268 25.04 -13.43 3.25
CA SER A 268 25.93 -13.86 4.33
C SER A 268 26.39 -12.69 5.21
N THR A 269 25.76 -11.53 5.09
CA THR A 269 26.09 -10.32 5.86
C THR A 269 27.50 -9.78 5.59
N MET A 270 28.11 -10.16 4.46
CA MET A 270 29.38 -9.59 4.03
C MET A 270 29.11 -8.26 3.31
N LEU A 271 29.80 -7.19 3.73
CA LEU A 271 29.70 -5.86 3.15
C LEU A 271 30.56 -5.77 1.87
N HIS A 272 29.97 -5.34 0.75
CA HIS A 272 30.64 -5.33 -0.56
C HIS A 272 30.82 -3.93 -1.14
N ALA A 273 29.84 -3.04 -0.96
CA ALA A 273 29.94 -1.64 -1.39
C ALA A 273 29.79 -0.71 -0.19
N ILE A 274 30.65 0.31 -0.13
CA ILE A 274 30.76 1.22 1.00
C ILE A 274 30.86 2.66 0.48
N LEU A 275 30.01 3.53 1.02
CA LEU A 275 30.09 4.97 0.85
C LEU A 275 30.23 5.61 2.23
N GLU A 276 31.43 6.08 2.55
CA GLU A 276 31.68 6.87 3.75
C GLU A 276 31.74 8.37 3.40
N PRO A 277 31.36 9.27 4.32
CA PRO A 277 31.59 10.71 4.14
C PRO A 277 33.08 11.02 3.87
N PRO A 278 33.41 11.98 2.98
CA PRO A 278 32.51 12.90 2.28
C PRO A 278 31.99 12.34 0.93
N ARG A 279 32.28 11.08 0.58
CA ARG A 279 31.98 10.52 -0.77
C ARG A 279 30.49 10.35 -1.07
N LEU A 280 29.64 10.43 -0.04
CA LEU A 280 28.18 10.45 -0.16
C LEU A 280 27.62 11.70 -0.86
N ILE A 281 28.45 12.74 -1.01
CA ILE A 281 28.13 13.97 -1.74
C ILE A 281 28.26 13.75 -3.27
N SER A 282 28.82 12.61 -3.71
CA SER A 282 28.92 12.28 -5.12
C SER A 282 27.52 12.19 -5.77
N PRO A 283 27.32 12.78 -6.96
CA PRO A 283 26.03 12.80 -7.62
C PRO A 283 25.51 11.41 -8.00
N ASN A 284 26.40 10.42 -8.18
CA ASN A 284 26.06 9.08 -8.63
C ASN A 284 26.71 8.01 -7.73
N VAL A 285 25.87 7.23 -7.03
CA VAL A 285 26.30 5.98 -6.40
C VAL A 285 26.33 4.90 -7.49
N SER A 286 27.48 4.71 -8.12
CA SER A 286 27.67 3.61 -9.06
C SER A 286 28.16 2.37 -8.30
N VAL A 287 27.33 1.33 -8.25
CA VAL A 287 27.69 0.03 -7.69
C VAL A 287 28.10 -0.90 -8.83
N PRO A 288 29.34 -1.42 -8.85
CA PRO A 288 29.78 -2.37 -9.87
C PRO A 288 28.83 -3.57 -9.99
N ALA A 289 28.54 -4.01 -11.22
CA ALA A 289 27.58 -5.09 -11.49
C ALA A 289 27.90 -6.40 -10.74
N HIS A 290 29.19 -6.73 -10.60
CA HIS A 290 29.63 -7.92 -9.85
C HIS A 290 29.37 -7.82 -8.34
N ILE A 291 29.39 -6.60 -7.77
CA ILE A 291 28.99 -6.36 -6.38
C ILE A 291 27.48 -6.44 -6.26
N LEU A 292 26.76 -5.84 -7.21
CA LEU A 292 25.31 -5.86 -7.20
C LEU A 292 24.76 -7.30 -7.24
N HIS A 293 25.34 -8.16 -8.08
CA HIS A 293 25.00 -9.58 -8.14
C HIS A 293 25.19 -10.28 -6.78
N LYS A 294 26.29 -10.01 -6.08
CA LYS A 294 26.55 -10.55 -4.74
C LYS A 294 25.57 -10.00 -3.69
N ALA A 295 25.30 -8.70 -3.73
CA ALA A 295 24.39 -8.02 -2.81
C ALA A 295 22.90 -8.36 -3.04
N THR A 296 22.57 -8.96 -4.19
CA THR A 296 21.19 -9.32 -4.53
C THR A 296 20.72 -10.52 -3.71
N ALA A 297 19.94 -10.23 -2.68
CA ALA A 297 19.34 -11.24 -1.80
C ALA A 297 18.27 -12.07 -2.54
N LYS A 298 17.46 -11.43 -3.39
CA LYS A 298 16.45 -12.06 -4.25
C LYS A 298 16.23 -11.24 -5.50
N GLN A 299 15.79 -11.88 -6.56
CA GLN A 299 15.27 -11.23 -7.76
C GLN A 299 13.86 -11.75 -8.01
N ALA A 300 12.98 -10.87 -8.49
CA ALA A 300 11.64 -11.20 -8.93
C ALA A 300 11.40 -10.54 -10.29
N ASP A 301 11.09 -11.35 -11.29
CA ASP A 301 10.70 -10.86 -12.62
C ASP A 301 9.18 -10.79 -12.65
N LEU A 302 8.65 -9.58 -12.50
CA LEU A 302 7.24 -9.33 -12.59
C LEU A 302 6.87 -9.22 -14.07
N ASN A 303 6.09 -10.20 -14.54
CA ASN A 303 5.47 -10.12 -15.86
C ASN A 303 4.56 -8.89 -15.93
N ARG A 304 4.28 -8.43 -17.15
CA ARG A 304 3.27 -7.38 -17.36
C ARG A 304 1.97 -7.82 -16.70
N VAL A 305 1.41 -6.95 -15.85
CA VAL A 305 0.13 -7.20 -15.22
C VAL A 305 -0.93 -6.35 -15.92
N GLU A 306 -1.94 -7.01 -16.48
CA GLU A 306 -3.01 -6.38 -17.27
C GLU A 306 -4.05 -5.67 -16.38
N TYR A 307 -3.61 -4.76 -15.50
CA TYR A 307 -4.45 -4.00 -14.58
C TYR A 307 -5.63 -3.29 -15.25
N THR A 308 -5.45 -2.83 -16.49
CA THR A 308 -6.54 -2.24 -17.27
C THR A 308 -7.72 -3.18 -17.45
N LYS A 309 -7.47 -4.49 -17.61
CA LYS A 309 -8.52 -5.51 -17.77
C LYS A 309 -9.04 -6.03 -16.43
N THR A 310 -8.21 -6.00 -15.38
CA THR A 310 -8.50 -6.70 -14.12
C THR A 310 -8.92 -5.76 -12.97
N MET A 311 -8.86 -4.44 -13.16
CA MET A 311 -9.19 -3.43 -12.14
C MET A 311 -10.16 -2.33 -12.60
N ARG A 312 -10.14 -1.95 -13.88
CA ARG A 312 -10.99 -0.83 -14.35
C ARG A 312 -12.47 -1.19 -14.26
N GLY A 313 -13.26 -0.25 -13.73
CA GLY A 313 -14.70 -0.42 -13.54
C GLY A 313 -15.08 -1.45 -12.49
N GLN A 314 -14.13 -1.90 -11.67
CA GLN A 314 -14.30 -2.97 -10.68
C GLN A 314 -13.79 -2.56 -9.30
N CYS A 315 -14.39 -3.13 -8.26
CA CYS A 315 -13.93 -3.03 -6.88
C CYS A 315 -14.39 -4.26 -6.08
N VAL A 316 -13.84 -4.43 -4.88
CA VAL A 316 -14.17 -5.55 -4.00
C VAL A 316 -14.85 -5.00 -2.75
N VAL A 317 -16.07 -5.45 -2.50
CA VAL A 317 -16.81 -5.15 -1.26
C VAL A 317 -16.50 -6.23 -0.24
N VAL A 318 -16.12 -5.82 0.97
CA VAL A 318 -15.65 -6.67 2.08
C VAL A 318 -16.56 -6.52 3.30
#